data_AF-A0A7C3TJU0-F1
#
_entry.id   AF-A0A7C3TJU0-F1
#
_cell.length_a   1.000
_cell.length_b   1.000
_cell.length_c   1.000
_cell.angle_alpha   90.00
_cell.angle_beta   90.00
_cell.angle_gamma   90.00
#
_symmetry.space_group_name_H-M   'P 1'
#
loop_
_entity.id
_entity.type
_entity.pdbx_description
1 polymer ?
#
loop_
_entity_poly.entity_id
_entity_poly.type
_entity_poly.pdbx_seq_one_letter_code
_entity_poly.pdbx_strand_id
1 'polypeptide(L)'
;MSRKSIHHHEHRRKRIQKLVFYGVIFMFILASFASFGNLTMFKASILPVKPVPPFDGTVAPVKLVPDWSKLTSSEWNLPYTSIPQSKLIPLPKYDPNLLKVPTESLKYNNPNDDLIRNTKLTYPVPYLGGYKLDGLENTGSHPAVDIKIPMDTPIYAIANGVVVKTESLSSGFGNHIVIMHENVPSLNNPSQKTTLYSAYAHLDKIMVNEGDVVLKGQQIGLSGKSGLASAPHLHFQIDTDSAPWHPYWPFTYKDILNAGLKTFNDAINTGLNKAQAALLTINPMNYTQEYLSYTPSVNTTNAVASSASAPISQPEPVITANPTTNTTALNFRVSSKSSYMWNEGVVFTIKMYNGDQQYSGSFDGVLYASLSNSSVGILDKTSFIASDFTNGSANVSLINPSPGKSQLVLNYNDKKFYSNEFEISSKGFNPRERVIFTDEIRSDLQGSMLFADIRSDFQNYRAIEYLKNKEIISGYADGTFKPEQVVSRAEALKFILKSADAQMKNVESISFADVRPNDWFAPYVITAAAENIVKGYPDGTFKPGSVVNKTEFLKMLLLAMKVDVNPLVAAAPYNDVLPSEWYAPYVNFAKDKNLIAVIGSQFGPNEGMKRKDVAEVIYRVMVLKETGADRYTDGLA
;
A
#
# COMPACT_ATOMS: atom_id res chain seq x y z
N MET A 1 -64.62 -48.98 24.70
CA MET A 1 -63.14 -49.02 24.79
C MET A 1 -62.66 -47.94 25.76
N SER A 2 -61.57 -48.15 26.50
CA SER A 2 -61.17 -47.25 27.61
C SER A 2 -60.30 -46.06 27.18
N ARG A 3 -60.56 -44.87 27.77
CA ARG A 3 -59.79 -43.63 27.57
C ARG A 3 -58.27 -43.80 27.78
N LYS A 4 -57.83 -44.73 28.64
CA LYS A 4 -56.40 -45.01 28.87
C LYS A 4 -55.65 -45.47 27.61
N SER A 5 -56.32 -46.15 26.67
CA SER A 5 -55.69 -46.63 25.43
C SER A 5 -55.29 -45.48 24.49
N ILE A 6 -56.22 -44.54 24.28
CA ILE A 6 -56.05 -43.42 23.34
C ILE A 6 -54.86 -42.54 23.72
N HIS A 7 -54.76 -42.18 25.01
CA HIS A 7 -53.71 -41.28 25.50
C HIS A 7 -52.30 -41.91 25.43
N HIS A 8 -52.20 -43.24 25.59
CA HIS A 8 -50.94 -43.97 25.47
C HIS A 8 -50.44 -44.02 24.01
N HIS A 9 -51.35 -44.17 23.04
CA HIS A 9 -51.01 -44.07 21.61
C HIS A 9 -50.49 -42.68 21.23
N GLU A 10 -51.09 -41.61 21.76
CA GLU A 10 -50.72 -40.23 21.42
C GLU A 10 -49.29 -39.87 21.87
N HIS A 11 -48.93 -40.22 23.11
CA HIS A 11 -47.56 -40.05 23.61
C HIS A 11 -46.54 -40.87 22.82
N ARG A 12 -46.89 -42.11 22.41
CA ARG A 12 -46.02 -42.95 21.59
C ARG A 12 -45.80 -42.33 20.20
N ARG A 13 -46.85 -41.78 19.58
CA ARG A 13 -46.77 -41.09 18.28
C ARG A 13 -45.89 -39.84 18.34
N LYS A 14 -46.04 -39.00 19.37
CA LYS A 14 -45.21 -37.79 19.57
C LYS A 14 -43.73 -38.12 19.87
N ARG A 15 -43.44 -39.22 20.59
CA ARG A 15 -42.06 -39.72 20.75
C ARG A 15 -41.45 -40.20 19.43
N ILE A 16 -42.19 -40.98 18.63
CA ILE A 16 -41.72 -41.47 17.32
C ILE A 16 -41.46 -40.30 16.37
N GLN A 17 -42.34 -39.29 16.31
CA GLN A 17 -42.13 -38.10 15.48
C GLN A 17 -40.86 -37.33 15.85
N LYS A 18 -40.55 -37.17 17.15
CA LYS A 18 -39.27 -36.56 17.59
C LYS A 18 -38.06 -37.42 17.20
N LEU A 19 -38.13 -38.73 17.35
CA LEU A 19 -37.06 -39.65 16.95
C LEU A 19 -36.79 -39.59 15.43
N VAL A 20 -37.83 -39.55 14.60
CA VAL A 20 -37.70 -39.38 13.15
C VAL A 20 -37.12 -38.00 12.81
N PHE A 21 -37.57 -36.92 13.47
CA PHE A 21 -37.04 -35.57 13.24
C PHE A 21 -35.54 -35.47 13.55
N TYR A 22 -35.09 -35.98 14.70
CA TYR A 22 -33.66 -36.02 15.03
C TYR A 22 -32.88 -36.98 14.12
N GLY A 23 -33.47 -38.10 13.70
CA GLY A 23 -32.86 -39.02 12.72
C GLY A 23 -32.64 -38.40 11.35
N VAL A 24 -33.59 -37.62 10.85
CA VAL A 24 -33.47 -36.86 9.58
C VAL A 24 -32.41 -35.76 9.70
N ILE A 25 -32.36 -35.04 10.82
CA ILE A 25 -31.29 -34.05 11.08
C ILE A 25 -29.92 -34.75 11.12
N PHE A 26 -29.80 -35.88 11.80
CA PHE A 26 -28.55 -36.65 11.85
C PHE A 26 -28.13 -37.19 10.48
N MET A 27 -29.07 -37.64 9.64
CA MET A 27 -28.80 -38.00 8.25
C MET A 27 -28.36 -36.81 7.40
N PHE A 28 -28.97 -35.63 7.57
CA PHE A 28 -28.50 -34.41 6.88
C PHE A 28 -27.10 -34.00 7.31
N ILE A 29 -26.76 -34.12 8.60
CA ILE A 29 -25.40 -33.90 9.11
C ILE A 29 -24.41 -34.92 8.52
N LEU A 30 -24.74 -36.22 8.51
CA LEU A 30 -23.90 -37.25 7.88
C LEU A 30 -23.72 -37.04 6.38
N ALA A 31 -24.78 -36.67 5.66
CA ALA A 31 -24.71 -36.35 4.23
C ALA A 31 -23.85 -35.10 3.96
N SER A 32 -23.89 -34.12 4.87
CA SER A 32 -23.03 -32.93 4.80
C SER A 32 -21.56 -33.31 4.92
N PHE A 33 -21.20 -34.21 5.85
CA PHE A 33 -19.83 -34.75 5.96
C PHE A 33 -19.45 -35.65 4.76
N ALA A 34 -20.37 -36.49 4.27
CA ALA A 34 -20.11 -37.37 3.13
C ALA A 34 -19.88 -36.59 1.81
N SER A 35 -20.41 -35.37 1.69
CA SER A 35 -20.14 -34.49 0.55
C SER A 35 -18.74 -33.88 0.53
N PHE A 36 -17.96 -33.99 1.62
CA PHE A 36 -16.54 -33.59 1.66
C PHE A 36 -15.60 -34.73 1.26
N GLY A 37 -15.84 -35.31 0.08
CA GLY A 37 -15.04 -36.39 -0.53
C GLY A 37 -13.62 -36.01 -0.98
N ASN A 38 -12.92 -35.15 -0.23
CA ASN A 38 -11.53 -34.74 -0.49
C ASN A 38 -10.72 -34.66 0.83
N LEU A 39 -10.49 -35.84 1.42
CA LEU A 39 -9.62 -36.03 2.59
C LEU A 39 -8.13 -35.94 2.20
N THR A 40 -7.68 -34.75 1.81
CA THR A 40 -6.26 -34.41 1.59
C THR A 40 -5.72 -33.39 2.62
N MET A 41 -6.61 -32.77 3.42
CA MET A 41 -6.28 -31.66 4.34
C MET A 41 -5.55 -32.08 5.64
N PHE A 42 -4.89 -33.24 5.66
CA PHE A 42 -3.98 -33.65 6.74
C PHE A 42 -2.56 -34.02 6.26
N LYS A 43 -2.16 -33.47 5.11
CA LYS A 43 -0.76 -33.07 4.93
C LYS A 43 -0.63 -31.60 5.32
N ALA A 44 -0.13 -31.35 6.53
CA ALA A 44 0.34 -30.03 6.91
C ALA A 44 1.33 -29.55 5.84
N SER A 45 1.08 -28.38 5.24
CA SER A 45 2.03 -27.78 4.31
C SER A 45 3.20 -27.20 5.09
N ILE A 46 4.09 -28.08 5.52
CA ILE A 46 5.49 -27.79 5.80
C ILE A 46 6.15 -27.50 4.44
N LEU A 47 5.69 -26.43 3.78
CA LEU A 47 6.45 -25.77 2.72
C LEU A 47 7.60 -25.08 3.45
N PRO A 48 8.85 -25.53 3.30
CA PRO A 48 9.96 -24.82 3.90
C PRO A 48 9.97 -23.40 3.32
N VAL A 49 10.14 -22.41 4.20
CA VAL A 49 10.61 -21.09 3.75
C VAL A 49 11.88 -21.36 2.95
N LYS A 50 11.85 -21.07 1.64
CA LYS A 50 13.00 -21.31 0.76
C LYS A 50 14.18 -20.53 1.35
N PRO A 51 15.27 -21.17 1.80
CA PRO A 51 16.37 -20.45 2.41
C PRO A 51 16.99 -19.53 1.36
N VAL A 52 17.00 -18.23 1.64
CA VAL A 52 17.65 -17.23 0.80
C VAL A 52 19.16 -17.52 0.83
N PRO A 53 19.83 -17.71 -0.32
CA PRO A 53 21.28 -17.86 -0.32
C PRO A 53 21.95 -16.62 0.27
N PRO A 54 23.01 -16.75 1.10
CA PRO A 54 23.72 -15.62 1.67
C PRO A 54 24.14 -14.59 0.62
N PHE A 55 24.27 -13.33 1.04
CA PHE A 55 24.77 -12.27 0.17
C PHE A 55 26.17 -12.61 -0.38
N ASP A 56 26.26 -12.79 -1.69
CA ASP A 56 27.50 -13.10 -2.40
C ASP A 56 27.96 -11.95 -3.32
N GLY A 57 27.59 -10.71 -2.98
CA GLY A 57 27.91 -9.49 -3.73
C GLY A 57 26.74 -8.96 -4.55
N THR A 58 27.05 -8.04 -5.46
CA THR A 58 26.06 -7.39 -6.35
C THR A 58 26.37 -7.61 -7.83
N VAL A 59 25.37 -7.34 -8.67
CA VAL A 59 25.50 -7.12 -10.11
C VAL A 59 24.67 -5.90 -10.52
N ALA A 60 24.99 -5.31 -11.68
CA ALA A 60 24.18 -4.23 -12.24
C ALA A 60 22.73 -4.66 -12.52
N PRO A 61 21.71 -3.80 -12.25
CA PRO A 61 20.30 -4.11 -12.50
C PRO A 61 19.98 -4.23 -13.99
N VAL A 62 20.83 -3.69 -14.86
CA VAL A 62 20.80 -3.82 -16.32
C VAL A 62 22.19 -4.21 -16.79
N LYS A 63 22.30 -5.21 -17.67
CA LYS A 63 23.60 -5.74 -18.14
C LYS A 63 24.14 -4.97 -19.36
N LEU A 64 23.27 -4.63 -20.31
CA LEU A 64 23.62 -3.89 -21.52
C LEU A 64 22.67 -2.72 -21.73
N VAL A 65 23.19 -1.59 -22.20
CA VAL A 65 22.43 -0.40 -22.60
C VAL A 65 22.88 0.07 -23.99
N PRO A 66 22.09 0.90 -24.70
CA PRO A 66 22.54 1.48 -25.95
C PRO A 66 23.69 2.47 -25.75
N ASP A 67 24.61 2.50 -26.70
CA ASP A 67 25.49 3.65 -26.90
C ASP A 67 24.69 4.76 -27.60
N TRP A 68 24.04 5.59 -26.79
CA TRP A 68 23.24 6.74 -27.20
C TRP A 68 24.02 7.74 -28.07
N SER A 69 25.37 7.75 -28.01
CA SER A 69 26.21 8.57 -28.88
C SER A 69 26.29 8.05 -30.32
N LYS A 70 25.97 6.76 -30.55
CA LYS A 70 26.06 6.07 -31.85
C LYS A 70 24.70 5.65 -32.43
N LEU A 71 23.59 5.93 -31.74
CA LEU A 71 22.24 5.74 -32.27
C LEU A 71 21.84 6.90 -33.18
N THR A 72 21.29 6.57 -34.35
CA THR A 72 20.60 7.52 -35.24
C THR A 72 19.20 7.87 -34.71
N SER A 73 18.61 8.96 -35.18
CA SER A 73 17.32 9.47 -34.66
C SER A 73 16.14 8.49 -34.78
N SER A 74 16.20 7.54 -35.71
CA SER A 74 15.23 6.43 -35.80
C SER A 74 15.51 5.31 -34.79
N GLU A 75 16.78 4.98 -34.54
CA GLU A 75 17.18 3.97 -33.55
C GLU A 75 16.88 4.39 -32.11
N TRP A 76 16.86 5.70 -31.81
CA TRP A 76 16.59 6.26 -30.47
C TRP A 76 15.25 5.83 -29.85
N ASN A 77 14.29 5.38 -30.67
CA ASN A 77 12.94 4.98 -30.23
C ASN A 77 12.65 3.48 -30.42
N LEU A 78 13.66 2.68 -30.79
CA LEU A 78 13.50 1.23 -30.93
C LEU A 78 13.43 0.54 -29.56
N PRO A 79 12.67 -0.57 -29.41
CA PRO A 79 12.77 -1.44 -28.25
C PRO A 79 14.14 -2.14 -28.23
N TYR A 80 14.56 -2.60 -27.05
CA TYR A 80 15.88 -3.18 -26.81
C TYR A 80 16.24 -4.30 -27.80
N THR A 81 15.26 -5.16 -28.12
CA THR A 81 15.39 -6.30 -29.05
C THR A 81 15.64 -5.91 -30.50
N SER A 82 15.41 -4.65 -30.89
CA SER A 82 15.57 -4.14 -32.25
C SER A 82 16.80 -3.24 -32.43
N ILE A 83 17.54 -2.94 -31.37
CA ILE A 83 18.78 -2.15 -31.45
C ILE A 83 19.93 -3.06 -31.90
N PRO A 84 20.77 -2.64 -32.87
CA PRO A 84 21.89 -3.45 -33.32
C PRO A 84 22.84 -3.83 -32.17
N GLN A 85 23.17 -5.12 -32.04
CA GLN A 85 24.01 -5.63 -30.95
C GLN A 85 25.39 -4.95 -30.87
N SER A 86 25.92 -4.45 -32.00
CA SER A 86 27.17 -3.68 -32.09
C SER A 86 27.07 -2.25 -31.52
N LYS A 87 25.86 -1.79 -31.18
CA LYS A 87 25.57 -0.52 -30.50
C LYS A 87 25.07 -0.72 -29.07
N LEU A 88 25.05 -1.97 -28.56
CA LEU A 88 24.82 -2.25 -27.14
C LEU A 88 26.17 -2.41 -26.43
N ILE A 89 26.31 -1.71 -25.30
CA ILE A 89 27.51 -1.72 -24.47
C ILE A 89 27.16 -2.17 -23.04
N PRO A 90 28.12 -2.63 -22.22
CA PRO A 90 27.92 -2.78 -20.78
C PRO A 90 27.43 -1.47 -20.16
N LEU A 91 26.58 -1.56 -19.12
CA LEU A 91 26.11 -0.40 -18.38
C LEU A 91 27.32 0.46 -17.92
N PRO A 92 27.44 1.74 -18.36
CA PRO A 92 28.58 2.58 -18.00
C PRO A 92 28.70 2.75 -16.49
N LYS A 93 29.94 2.84 -15.99
CA LYS A 93 30.20 3.14 -14.57
C LYS A 93 29.48 4.44 -14.19
N TYR A 94 28.67 4.39 -13.14
CA TYR A 94 28.08 5.57 -12.55
C TYR A 94 29.16 6.32 -11.76
N ASP A 95 29.57 7.48 -12.29
CA ASP A 95 30.62 8.32 -11.71
C ASP A 95 30.15 9.78 -11.61
N PRO A 96 29.84 10.28 -10.39
CA PRO A 96 29.36 11.64 -10.19
C PRO A 96 30.31 12.74 -10.68
N ASN A 97 31.57 12.46 -10.98
CA ASN A 97 32.50 13.44 -11.53
C ASN A 97 32.36 13.60 -13.04
N LEU A 98 32.01 12.53 -13.75
CA LEU A 98 31.68 12.60 -15.18
C LEU A 98 30.33 13.30 -15.40
N LEU A 99 29.36 13.08 -14.50
CA LEU A 99 28.04 13.74 -14.55
C LEU A 99 28.14 15.27 -14.40
N LYS A 100 29.11 15.77 -13.63
CA LYS A 100 29.41 17.21 -13.42
C LYS A 100 29.99 17.93 -14.65
N VAL A 101 30.49 17.22 -15.66
CA VAL A 101 31.06 17.85 -16.87
C VAL A 101 29.93 18.47 -17.70
N PRO A 102 29.89 19.80 -17.96
CA PRO A 102 28.79 20.43 -18.69
C PRO A 102 28.66 19.86 -20.11
N THR A 103 27.45 19.52 -20.54
CA THR A 103 27.21 18.91 -21.86
C THR A 103 27.64 19.83 -23.00
N GLU A 104 27.56 21.15 -22.81
CA GLU A 104 28.07 22.17 -23.74
C GLU A 104 29.60 22.14 -23.95
N SER A 105 30.36 21.54 -23.03
CA SER A 105 31.83 21.40 -23.16
C SER A 105 32.26 20.16 -23.95
N LEU A 106 31.34 19.24 -24.25
CA LEU A 106 31.62 17.92 -24.83
C LEU A 106 31.62 17.96 -26.36
N LYS A 107 32.79 17.82 -26.99
CA LYS A 107 32.95 17.88 -28.45
C LYS A 107 32.40 16.62 -29.11
N TYR A 108 31.76 16.77 -30.26
CA TYR A 108 31.32 15.64 -31.07
C TYR A 108 32.50 14.95 -31.77
N ASN A 109 32.44 13.62 -31.92
CA ASN A 109 33.49 12.79 -32.52
C ASN A 109 34.81 12.78 -31.72
N ASN A 110 34.75 13.01 -30.40
CA ASN A 110 35.86 12.83 -29.48
C ASN A 110 35.52 11.66 -28.55
N PRO A 111 36.20 10.48 -28.65
CA PRO A 111 35.82 9.28 -27.91
C PRO A 111 35.67 9.45 -26.39
N ASN A 112 36.43 10.37 -25.77
CA ASN A 112 36.33 10.66 -24.34
C ASN A 112 35.06 11.47 -24.02
N ASP A 113 34.77 12.50 -24.82
CA ASP A 113 33.58 13.35 -24.65
C ASP A 113 32.31 12.56 -25.03
N ASP A 114 32.41 11.66 -26.01
CA ASP A 114 31.35 10.74 -26.41
C ASP A 114 31.02 9.74 -25.29
N LEU A 115 32.02 9.21 -24.57
CA LEU A 115 31.83 8.38 -23.39
C LEU A 115 31.15 9.14 -22.24
N ILE A 116 31.55 10.38 -21.97
CA ILE A 116 30.92 11.24 -20.95
C ILE A 116 29.47 11.54 -21.34
N ARG A 117 29.23 11.95 -22.60
CA ARG A 117 27.88 12.22 -23.12
C ARG A 117 26.99 10.98 -23.02
N ASN A 118 27.50 9.80 -23.37
CA ASN A 118 26.75 8.56 -23.26
C ASN A 118 26.44 8.18 -21.80
N THR A 119 27.37 8.41 -20.88
CA THR A 119 27.17 8.18 -19.43
C THR A 119 26.07 9.09 -18.90
N LYS A 120 26.10 10.39 -19.26
CA LYS A 120 25.07 11.37 -18.89
C LYS A 120 23.70 11.08 -19.52
N LEU A 121 23.66 10.59 -20.76
CA LEU A 121 22.43 10.14 -21.40
C LEU A 121 21.87 8.83 -20.82
N THR A 122 22.72 7.99 -20.22
CA THR A 122 22.30 6.77 -19.51
C THR A 122 21.76 7.06 -18.11
N TYR A 123 22.28 8.10 -17.43
CA TYR A 123 21.86 8.50 -16.08
C TYR A 123 21.28 9.93 -16.07
N PRO A 124 20.11 10.18 -16.71
CA PRO A 124 19.51 11.51 -16.80
C PRO A 124 19.10 12.11 -15.45
N VAL A 125 18.83 11.28 -14.43
CA VAL A 125 18.50 11.72 -13.07
C VAL A 125 19.39 10.98 -12.07
N PRO A 126 20.43 11.63 -11.53
CA PRO A 126 21.31 11.04 -10.52
C PRO A 126 20.62 10.94 -9.15
N TYR A 127 21.26 10.24 -8.21
CA TYR A 127 20.74 10.06 -6.84
C TYR A 127 20.61 11.40 -6.11
N LEU A 128 19.42 11.64 -5.53
CA LEU A 128 19.00 12.94 -4.97
C LEU A 128 19.17 14.10 -5.99
N GLY A 129 19.04 13.79 -7.28
CA GLY A 129 19.05 14.75 -8.36
C GLY A 129 17.71 15.46 -8.55
N GLY A 130 17.68 16.35 -9.55
CA GLY A 130 16.48 16.99 -10.06
C GLY A 130 16.26 16.69 -11.53
N TYR A 131 15.01 16.79 -12.00
CA TYR A 131 14.62 16.68 -13.40
C TYR A 131 15.06 17.93 -14.20
N LYS A 132 16.36 18.01 -14.49
CA LYS A 132 17.03 19.07 -15.26
C LYS A 132 18.04 18.45 -16.23
N LEU A 133 18.26 19.08 -17.37
CA LEU A 133 19.44 18.80 -18.19
C LEU A 133 20.69 19.07 -17.34
N ASP A 134 21.73 18.24 -17.47
CA ASP A 134 22.91 18.28 -16.60
C ASP A 134 22.59 18.19 -15.09
N GLY A 135 21.54 17.45 -14.73
CA GLY A 135 21.23 17.11 -13.34
C GLY A 135 22.42 16.50 -12.59
N LEU A 136 22.61 16.92 -11.35
CA LEU A 136 23.72 16.48 -10.47
C LEU A 136 23.17 15.86 -9.19
N GLU A 137 23.95 14.97 -8.56
CA GLU A 137 23.57 14.39 -7.27
C GLU A 137 23.31 15.44 -6.18
N ASN A 138 22.41 15.13 -5.26
CA ASN A 138 22.05 15.96 -4.10
C ASN A 138 21.48 17.37 -4.43
N THR A 139 21.14 17.66 -5.69
CA THR A 139 20.54 18.94 -6.12
C THR A 139 19.01 19.00 -6.05
N GLY A 140 18.35 17.85 -5.94
CA GLY A 140 16.90 17.70 -5.77
C GLY A 140 16.58 16.61 -4.74
N SER A 141 15.37 16.05 -4.77
CA SER A 141 14.93 15.03 -3.79
C SER A 141 14.60 13.67 -4.40
N HIS A 142 15.09 13.36 -5.60
CA HIS A 142 14.83 12.07 -6.25
C HIS A 142 15.51 10.91 -5.49
N PRO A 143 14.77 9.96 -4.88
CA PRO A 143 15.36 8.91 -4.03
C PRO A 143 16.14 7.82 -4.80
N ALA A 144 16.24 7.95 -6.12
CA ALA A 144 16.65 6.90 -7.04
C ALA A 144 17.60 7.42 -8.11
N VAL A 145 18.24 6.50 -8.83
CA VAL A 145 18.90 6.80 -10.11
C VAL A 145 17.98 6.31 -11.23
N ASP A 146 17.62 7.23 -12.14
CA ASP A 146 16.95 6.84 -13.38
C ASP A 146 17.98 6.37 -14.38
N ILE A 147 17.87 5.11 -14.79
CA ILE A 147 18.72 4.49 -15.81
C ILE A 147 17.93 4.48 -17.12
N LYS A 148 18.26 5.39 -18.04
CA LYS A 148 17.62 5.48 -19.36
C LYS A 148 17.95 4.24 -20.18
N ILE A 149 16.90 3.49 -20.53
CA ILE A 149 16.97 2.25 -21.29
C ILE A 149 15.74 2.13 -22.19
N PRO A 150 15.82 1.48 -23.36
CA PRO A 150 14.66 1.18 -24.19
C PRO A 150 13.56 0.39 -23.46
N MET A 151 12.36 0.33 -24.04
CA MET A 151 11.38 -0.73 -23.72
C MET A 151 12.01 -2.13 -23.91
N ASP A 152 11.49 -3.15 -23.22
CA ASP A 152 11.92 -4.55 -23.35
C ASP A 152 13.37 -4.86 -22.93
N THR A 153 14.03 -3.94 -22.22
CA THR A 153 15.38 -4.17 -21.68
C THR A 153 15.28 -5.13 -20.47
N PRO A 154 16.04 -6.25 -20.46
CA PRO A 154 16.04 -7.17 -19.32
C PRO A 154 16.50 -6.54 -18.01
N ILE A 155 15.66 -6.63 -16.97
CA ILE A 155 15.95 -6.15 -15.61
C ILE A 155 16.33 -7.33 -14.71
N TYR A 156 17.38 -7.16 -13.90
CA TYR A 156 17.97 -8.20 -13.08
C TYR A 156 17.97 -7.84 -11.58
N ALA A 157 17.77 -8.84 -10.72
CA ALA A 157 17.96 -8.68 -9.28
C ALA A 157 19.45 -8.40 -8.98
N ILE A 158 19.75 -7.31 -8.27
CA ILE A 158 21.14 -6.93 -7.98
C ILE A 158 21.86 -7.91 -7.05
N ALA A 159 21.15 -8.63 -6.19
CA ALA A 159 21.69 -9.55 -5.19
C ALA A 159 20.65 -10.62 -4.84
N ASN A 160 21.05 -11.65 -4.08
CA ASN A 160 20.12 -12.66 -3.55
C ASN A 160 19.10 -12.00 -2.60
N GLY A 161 17.84 -12.42 -2.63
CA GLY A 161 16.80 -11.82 -1.78
C GLY A 161 15.42 -12.46 -1.95
N VAL A 162 14.42 -11.88 -1.29
CA VAL A 162 13.00 -12.26 -1.42
C VAL A 162 12.24 -11.12 -2.08
N VAL A 163 11.42 -11.43 -3.09
CA VAL A 163 10.46 -10.47 -3.64
C VAL A 163 9.36 -10.24 -2.60
N VAL A 164 9.33 -9.03 -2.02
CA VAL A 164 8.38 -8.65 -0.96
C VAL A 164 7.23 -7.78 -1.45
N LYS A 165 7.31 -7.27 -2.69
CA LYS A 165 6.21 -6.60 -3.39
C LYS A 165 6.28 -6.82 -4.90
N THR A 166 5.13 -7.04 -5.54
CA THR A 166 4.93 -6.88 -6.99
C THR A 166 3.62 -6.13 -7.24
N GLU A 167 3.70 -4.86 -7.62
CA GLU A 167 2.53 -3.99 -7.84
C GLU A 167 2.40 -3.62 -9.32
N SER A 168 1.18 -3.44 -9.82
CA SER A 168 0.90 -2.98 -11.19
C SER A 168 0.00 -1.75 -11.17
N LEU A 169 0.59 -0.56 -11.31
CA LEU A 169 -0.10 0.72 -11.11
C LEU A 169 -0.14 1.59 -12.38
N SER A 170 -1.21 2.36 -12.52
CA SER A 170 -1.35 3.38 -13.57
C SER A 170 -0.66 4.72 -13.27
N SER A 171 -0.14 4.90 -12.04
CA SER A 171 0.54 6.13 -11.60
C SER A 171 1.66 5.83 -10.59
N GLY A 172 2.36 6.86 -10.13
CA GLY A 172 3.57 6.70 -9.31
C GLY A 172 4.63 5.88 -10.03
N PHE A 173 5.25 4.95 -9.29
CA PHE A 173 6.25 3.98 -9.74
C PHE A 173 5.77 3.01 -10.84
N GLY A 174 4.46 2.97 -11.15
CA GLY A 174 3.92 2.08 -12.18
C GLY A 174 3.98 0.61 -11.80
N ASN A 175 4.23 -0.25 -12.77
CA ASN A 175 4.53 -1.67 -12.53
C ASN A 175 5.92 -1.74 -11.90
N HIS A 176 6.01 -2.31 -10.69
CA HIS A 176 7.25 -2.33 -9.95
C HIS A 176 7.41 -3.57 -9.06
N ILE A 177 8.68 -3.88 -8.77
CA ILE A 177 9.12 -5.00 -7.93
C ILE A 177 9.93 -4.43 -6.77
N VAL A 178 9.75 -4.96 -5.56
CA VAL A 178 10.66 -4.71 -4.43
C VAL A 178 11.25 -6.04 -3.95
N ILE A 179 12.58 -6.09 -3.83
CA ILE A 179 13.33 -7.24 -3.31
C ILE A 179 13.95 -6.83 -1.97
N MET A 180 13.61 -7.57 -0.92
CA MET A 180 14.27 -7.48 0.39
C MET A 180 15.56 -8.30 0.38
N HIS A 181 16.64 -7.68 0.84
CA HIS A 181 17.95 -8.29 1.00
C HIS A 181 18.37 -8.24 2.47
N GLU A 182 18.21 -9.36 3.17
CA GLU A 182 18.59 -9.49 4.59
C GLU A 182 20.09 -9.77 4.74
N ASN A 183 20.66 -9.40 5.89
CA ASN A 183 22.04 -9.72 6.27
C ASN A 183 23.12 -9.25 5.26
N VAL A 184 22.81 -8.22 4.48
CA VAL A 184 23.74 -7.60 3.53
C VAL A 184 24.71 -6.65 4.25
N PRO A 185 25.94 -6.47 3.76
CA PRO A 185 26.87 -5.48 4.32
C PRO A 185 26.33 -4.06 4.08
N SER A 186 26.48 -3.16 5.05
CA SER A 186 26.06 -1.75 4.91
C SER A 186 27.03 -0.94 4.05
N LEU A 187 26.57 0.14 3.40
CA LEU A 187 27.43 0.95 2.52
C LEU A 187 28.59 1.64 3.26
N ASN A 188 28.34 2.10 4.49
CA ASN A 188 29.32 2.88 5.27
C ASN A 188 30.21 2.01 6.17
N ASN A 189 29.84 0.74 6.38
CA ASN A 189 30.56 -0.22 7.22
C ASN A 189 30.28 -1.65 6.72
N PRO A 190 31.17 -2.25 5.90
CA PRO A 190 30.96 -3.59 5.35
C PRO A 190 30.86 -4.71 6.40
N SER A 191 31.40 -4.49 7.60
CA SER A 191 31.30 -5.43 8.73
C SER A 191 29.93 -5.37 9.43
N GLN A 192 29.20 -4.26 9.30
CA GLN A 192 27.84 -4.12 9.82
C GLN A 192 26.85 -4.74 8.84
N LYS A 193 25.98 -5.60 9.38
CA LYS A 193 24.85 -6.18 8.64
C LYS A 193 23.60 -5.32 8.77
N THR A 194 22.80 -5.29 7.72
CA THR A 194 21.53 -4.56 7.61
C THR A 194 20.56 -5.33 6.72
N THR A 195 19.30 -4.94 6.73
CA THR A 195 18.36 -5.21 5.63
C THR A 195 18.33 -4.00 4.69
N LEU A 196 18.16 -4.24 3.39
CA LEU A 196 17.95 -3.22 2.35
C LEU A 196 16.87 -3.70 1.38
N TYR A 197 16.13 -2.75 0.79
CA TYR A 197 15.04 -3.06 -0.15
C TYR A 197 15.35 -2.43 -1.50
N SER A 198 15.72 -3.24 -2.51
CA SER A 198 15.94 -2.74 -3.86
C SER A 198 14.62 -2.71 -4.64
N ALA A 199 14.32 -1.58 -5.26
CA ALA A 199 13.09 -1.36 -6.01
C ALA A 199 13.37 -1.04 -7.48
N TYR A 200 12.54 -1.63 -8.35
CA TYR A 200 12.67 -1.63 -9.80
C TYR A 200 11.33 -1.18 -10.38
N ALA A 201 11.25 0.07 -10.83
CA ALA A 201 9.99 0.72 -11.19
C ALA A 201 9.90 1.08 -12.68
N HIS A 202 8.71 1.48 -13.10
CA HIS A 202 8.32 1.79 -14.49
C HIS A 202 8.44 0.61 -15.47
N LEU A 203 8.40 -0.62 -14.97
CA LEU A 203 8.51 -1.85 -15.77
C LEU A 203 7.35 -1.96 -16.77
N ASP A 204 7.57 -2.68 -17.87
CA ASP A 204 6.46 -3.16 -18.70
C ASP A 204 5.92 -4.46 -18.10
N LYS A 205 6.84 -5.42 -17.89
CA LYS A 205 6.54 -6.78 -17.49
C LYS A 205 7.27 -7.19 -16.22
N ILE A 206 6.50 -7.65 -15.23
CA ILE A 206 6.99 -8.36 -14.04
C ILE A 206 7.10 -9.86 -14.38
N MET A 207 8.18 -10.54 -13.94
CA MET A 207 8.46 -11.96 -14.22
C MET A 207 8.67 -12.81 -12.96
N VAL A 208 8.37 -12.26 -11.78
CA VAL A 208 8.47 -12.89 -10.46
C VAL A 208 7.22 -12.55 -9.63
N ASN A 209 7.00 -13.25 -8.52
CA ASN A 209 5.84 -13.06 -7.64
C ASN A 209 6.30 -12.74 -6.22
N GLU A 210 5.42 -12.15 -5.40
CA GLU A 210 5.64 -12.03 -3.96
C GLU A 210 5.90 -13.40 -3.31
N GLY A 211 6.96 -13.47 -2.49
CA GLY A 211 7.46 -14.70 -1.88
C GLY A 211 8.43 -15.52 -2.75
N ASP A 212 8.72 -15.11 -4.00
CA ASP A 212 9.81 -15.74 -4.76
C ASP A 212 11.18 -15.33 -4.21
N VAL A 213 12.02 -16.34 -3.92
CA VAL A 213 13.45 -16.15 -3.69
C VAL A 213 14.12 -15.97 -5.04
N VAL A 214 14.86 -14.87 -5.19
CA VAL A 214 15.56 -14.49 -6.42
C VAL A 214 17.06 -14.47 -6.18
N LEU A 215 17.83 -14.85 -7.20
CA LEU A 215 19.29 -14.90 -7.15
C LEU A 215 19.92 -13.67 -7.79
N LYS A 216 21.11 -13.29 -7.33
CA LYS A 216 21.98 -12.28 -7.94
C LYS A 216 22.11 -12.51 -9.45
N GLY A 217 21.64 -11.55 -10.25
CA GLY A 217 21.70 -11.61 -11.72
C GLY A 217 20.62 -12.46 -12.41
N GLN A 218 19.64 -12.99 -11.67
CA GLN A 218 18.39 -13.53 -12.19
C GLN A 218 17.57 -12.41 -12.84
N GLN A 219 16.96 -12.69 -14.00
CA GLN A 219 16.03 -11.73 -14.64
C GLN A 219 14.70 -11.72 -13.88
N ILE A 220 14.24 -10.53 -13.51
CA ILE A 220 13.01 -10.30 -12.72
C ILE A 220 11.92 -9.56 -13.49
N GLY A 221 12.26 -8.92 -14.62
CA GLY A 221 11.30 -8.20 -15.44
C GLY A 221 11.86 -7.67 -16.76
N LEU A 222 11.08 -6.84 -17.41
CA LEU A 222 11.43 -6.03 -18.57
C LEU A 222 11.11 -4.56 -18.29
N SER A 223 12.01 -3.65 -18.69
CA SER A 223 11.78 -2.20 -18.61
C SER A 223 10.58 -1.76 -19.44
N GLY A 224 9.97 -0.64 -19.04
CA GLY A 224 8.80 -0.11 -19.72
C GLY A 224 8.67 1.39 -19.56
N LYS A 225 7.42 1.83 -19.59
CA LYS A 225 6.98 3.23 -19.37
C LYS A 225 5.62 3.23 -18.66
N SER A 226 5.49 2.46 -17.58
CA SER A 226 4.28 2.42 -16.75
C SER A 226 4.32 3.51 -15.66
N GLY A 227 3.18 3.81 -15.03
CA GLY A 227 3.10 4.87 -14.02
C GLY A 227 3.34 6.27 -14.59
N LEU A 228 4.06 7.11 -13.85
CA LEU A 228 4.36 8.51 -14.24
C LEU A 228 5.56 8.68 -15.21
N ALA A 229 6.10 7.58 -15.75
CA ALA A 229 7.24 7.65 -16.67
C ALA A 229 6.93 8.45 -17.94
N SER A 230 7.70 9.50 -18.22
CA SER A 230 7.56 10.30 -19.44
C SER A 230 8.21 9.66 -20.67
N ALA A 231 9.28 8.88 -20.46
CA ALA A 231 10.01 8.10 -21.45
C ALA A 231 10.45 6.75 -20.85
N PRO A 232 10.81 5.74 -21.66
CA PRO A 232 11.30 4.46 -21.14
C PRO A 232 12.59 4.61 -20.32
N HIS A 233 12.60 4.05 -19.13
CA HIS A 233 13.74 3.98 -18.20
C HIS A 233 13.47 2.94 -17.10
N LEU A 234 14.50 2.64 -16.30
CA LEU A 234 14.35 2.00 -15.00
C LEU A 234 14.56 3.07 -13.92
N HIS A 235 13.55 3.35 -13.11
CA HIS A 235 13.73 4.01 -11.82
C HIS A 235 14.27 2.96 -10.85
N PHE A 236 15.53 3.10 -10.43
CA PHE A 236 16.24 2.13 -9.58
C PHE A 236 16.61 2.76 -8.24
N GLN A 237 16.12 2.16 -7.16
CA GLN A 237 16.15 2.70 -5.80
C GLN A 237 16.58 1.63 -4.80
N ILE A 238 17.24 2.03 -3.70
CA ILE A 238 17.48 1.14 -2.55
C ILE A 238 17.08 1.89 -1.27
N ASP A 239 16.05 1.38 -0.60
CA ASP A 239 15.60 1.87 0.71
C ASP A 239 16.34 1.18 1.86
N THR A 240 16.44 1.88 3.00
CA THR A 240 16.86 1.28 4.27
C THR A 240 15.67 0.62 4.97
N ASP A 241 15.95 -0.27 5.93
CA ASP A 241 14.96 -0.90 6.81
C ASP A 241 14.20 0.10 7.72
N SER A 242 14.63 1.37 7.75
CA SER A 242 13.94 2.45 8.45
C SER A 242 12.93 3.21 7.57
N ALA A 243 12.87 2.94 6.26
CA ALA A 243 11.93 3.61 5.38
C ALA A 243 10.47 3.16 5.67
N PRO A 244 9.52 4.10 5.83
CA PRO A 244 8.16 3.78 6.30
C PRO A 244 7.29 3.05 5.26
N TRP A 245 7.72 2.97 4.01
CA TRP A 245 7.12 2.14 2.96
C TRP A 245 8.14 1.94 1.83
N HIS A 246 7.95 0.87 1.04
CA HIS A 246 8.81 0.53 -0.10
C HIS A 246 8.02 0.44 -1.42
N PRO A 247 8.52 1.00 -2.52
CA PRO A 247 9.60 2.01 -2.60
C PRO A 247 9.23 3.31 -1.88
N TYR A 248 10.16 3.88 -1.12
CA TYR A 248 9.94 5.14 -0.41
C TYR A 248 9.78 6.34 -1.36
N TRP A 249 9.02 7.36 -0.93
CA TRP A 249 8.97 8.64 -1.63
C TRP A 249 8.88 9.82 -0.65
N PRO A 250 9.70 10.88 -0.77
CA PRO A 250 9.91 11.82 0.32
C PRO A 250 8.78 12.84 0.60
N PHE A 251 7.80 13.01 -0.28
CA PHE A 251 6.74 14.02 -0.13
C PHE A 251 5.40 13.61 -0.77
N THR A 252 4.29 14.09 -0.21
CA THR A 252 2.95 13.93 -0.77
C THR A 252 2.53 15.17 -1.58
N TYR A 253 1.46 15.08 -2.39
CA TYR A 253 0.88 16.26 -3.04
C TYR A 253 0.46 17.36 -2.04
N LYS A 254 0.06 16.99 -0.81
CA LYS A 254 -0.21 17.95 0.26
C LYS A 254 1.03 18.75 0.64
N ASP A 255 2.20 18.11 0.67
CA ASP A 255 3.47 18.78 0.99
C ASP A 255 3.94 19.70 -0.15
N ILE A 256 3.68 19.32 -1.41
CA ILE A 256 3.90 20.18 -2.59
C ILE A 256 3.08 21.48 -2.45
N LEU A 257 1.78 21.35 -2.15
CA LEU A 257 0.87 22.49 -1.96
C LEU A 257 1.25 23.34 -0.73
N ASN A 258 1.60 22.71 0.40
CA ASN A 258 2.08 23.39 1.60
C ASN A 258 3.37 24.20 1.34
N ALA A 259 4.25 23.70 0.47
CA ALA A 259 5.47 24.38 0.05
C ALA A 259 5.24 25.48 -1.01
N GLY A 260 3.99 25.72 -1.43
CA GLY A 260 3.63 26.70 -2.47
C GLY A 260 4.06 26.29 -3.88
N LEU A 261 4.40 25.02 -4.10
CA LEU A 261 4.87 24.49 -5.37
C LEU A 261 3.68 24.01 -6.23
N LYS A 262 3.86 24.01 -7.55
CA LYS A 262 2.75 23.76 -8.51
C LYS A 262 2.76 22.36 -9.11
N THR A 263 3.94 21.76 -9.25
CA THR A 263 4.09 20.44 -9.86
C THR A 263 5.00 19.52 -9.05
N PHE A 264 4.84 18.22 -9.29
CA PHE A 264 5.74 17.16 -8.83
C PHE A 264 7.21 17.40 -9.25
N ASN A 265 7.41 17.93 -10.46
CA ASN A 265 8.73 18.26 -10.98
C ASN A 265 9.35 19.45 -10.25
N ASP A 266 8.56 20.45 -9.82
CA ASP A 266 9.04 21.56 -8.99
C ASP A 266 9.53 21.04 -7.63
N ALA A 267 8.76 20.15 -6.99
CA ALA A 267 9.11 19.56 -5.69
C ALA A 267 10.42 18.76 -5.74
N ILE A 268 10.63 17.96 -6.79
CA ILE A 268 11.92 17.33 -7.07
C ILE A 268 13.01 18.38 -7.30
N ASN A 269 12.75 19.39 -8.13
CA ASN A 269 13.75 20.38 -8.55
C ASN A 269 14.12 21.43 -7.50
N THR A 270 13.35 21.57 -6.42
CA THR A 270 13.67 22.35 -5.22
C THR A 270 14.25 21.49 -4.08
N GLY A 271 14.16 20.16 -4.18
CA GLY A 271 14.64 19.25 -3.14
C GLY A 271 13.71 19.14 -1.93
N LEU A 272 12.40 19.23 -2.13
CA LEU A 272 11.39 19.05 -1.07
C LEU A 272 11.65 17.72 -0.33
N ASN A 273 11.78 17.78 0.99
CA ASN A 273 12.07 16.64 1.88
C ASN A 273 13.32 15.81 1.50
N LYS A 274 14.32 16.41 0.84
CA LYS A 274 15.61 15.76 0.48
C LYS A 274 16.33 15.14 1.69
N ALA A 275 16.22 15.74 2.88
CA ALA A 275 16.85 15.22 4.09
C ALA A 275 16.26 13.86 4.51
N GLN A 276 14.95 13.69 4.40
CA GLN A 276 14.25 12.42 4.65
C GLN A 276 14.60 11.38 3.59
N ALA A 277 14.68 11.76 2.31
CA ALA A 277 15.19 10.86 1.26
C ALA A 277 16.62 10.36 1.57
N ALA A 278 17.53 11.27 1.94
CA ALA A 278 18.92 10.95 2.28
C ALA A 278 19.09 10.11 3.57
N LEU A 279 18.07 10.07 4.45
CA LEU A 279 18.04 9.27 5.67
C LEU A 279 17.46 7.86 5.44
N LEU A 280 16.48 7.75 4.54
CA LEU A 280 15.65 6.56 4.36
C LEU A 280 16.00 5.77 3.10
N THR A 281 16.82 6.32 2.22
CA THR A 281 17.36 5.65 1.02
C THR A 281 18.89 5.76 0.99
N ILE A 282 19.54 4.88 0.24
CA ILE A 282 20.97 4.96 -0.04
C ILE A 282 21.21 5.12 -1.54
N ASN A 283 22.37 5.68 -1.92
CA ASN A 283 22.76 5.80 -3.32
C ASN A 283 22.85 4.39 -3.95
N PRO A 284 21.92 4.04 -4.86
CA PRO A 284 21.73 2.64 -5.26
C PRO A 284 22.85 2.18 -6.19
N MET A 285 23.44 3.10 -6.95
CA MET A 285 24.58 2.82 -7.84
C MET A 285 25.91 2.76 -7.07
N ASN A 286 26.11 3.57 -6.03
CA ASN A 286 27.29 3.41 -5.16
C ASN A 286 27.25 2.05 -4.45
N TYR A 287 26.10 1.66 -3.88
CA TYR A 287 25.94 0.34 -3.26
C TYR A 287 26.18 -0.81 -4.26
N THR A 288 25.55 -0.71 -5.43
CA THR A 288 25.67 -1.76 -6.46
C THR A 288 27.09 -1.88 -6.99
N GLN A 289 27.85 -0.78 -7.09
CA GLN A 289 29.23 -0.79 -7.61
C GLN A 289 30.27 -1.24 -6.57
N GLU A 290 30.12 -0.86 -5.30
CA GLU A 290 31.04 -1.26 -4.21
C GLU A 290 31.13 -2.79 -4.08
N TYR A 291 29.99 -3.47 -4.14
CA TYR A 291 29.89 -4.91 -3.87
C TYR A 291 29.99 -5.82 -5.12
N LEU A 292 30.36 -5.29 -6.30
CA LEU A 292 30.54 -6.08 -7.53
C LEU A 292 31.65 -7.15 -7.38
N SER A 293 32.70 -6.82 -6.63
CA SER A 293 33.87 -7.67 -6.40
C SER A 293 33.85 -8.36 -5.04
N TYR A 294 32.70 -8.40 -4.37
CA TYR A 294 32.57 -8.93 -3.00
C TYR A 294 32.84 -10.44 -2.95
N THR A 295 33.79 -10.84 -2.11
CA THR A 295 34.08 -12.24 -1.78
C THR A 295 33.55 -12.57 -0.38
N PRO A 296 32.61 -13.53 -0.24
CA PRO A 296 32.18 -14.00 1.07
C PRO A 296 33.33 -14.58 1.89
N SER A 297 33.43 -14.21 3.17
CA SER A 297 34.38 -14.79 4.12
C SER A 297 33.96 -16.21 4.52
N VAL A 298 34.56 -17.21 3.86
CA VAL A 298 34.23 -18.63 4.06
C VAL A 298 34.84 -19.17 5.36
N ASN A 299 34.07 -19.16 6.45
CA ASN A 299 34.43 -19.88 7.68
C ASN A 299 34.22 -21.40 7.50
N THR A 300 35.28 -22.12 7.12
CA THR A 300 35.28 -23.58 6.88
C THR A 300 35.32 -24.42 8.17
N THR A 301 34.57 -24.03 9.20
CA THR A 301 34.55 -24.69 10.52
C THR A 301 33.13 -24.97 11.00
N ASN A 302 32.62 -26.16 10.66
CA ASN A 302 31.90 -27.11 11.54
C ASN A 302 30.97 -28.03 10.74
N ALA A 303 31.51 -29.16 10.26
CA ALA A 303 30.70 -30.30 9.84
C ALA A 303 30.32 -31.16 11.07
N VAL A 304 29.02 -31.28 11.31
CA VAL A 304 28.28 -32.27 12.14
C VAL A 304 29.07 -33.10 13.19
N ALA A 305 28.73 -32.89 14.46
CA ALA A 305 28.80 -33.92 15.50
C ALA A 305 27.65 -33.71 16.52
N SER A 306 27.17 -34.78 17.16
CA SER A 306 26.06 -34.76 18.13
C SER A 306 26.46 -35.36 19.48
N SER A 307 25.90 -34.85 20.59
CA SER A 307 25.31 -35.66 21.69
C SER A 307 25.09 -34.89 23.01
N ALA A 308 24.16 -35.43 23.82
CA ALA A 308 24.09 -35.34 25.29
C ALA A 308 23.73 -33.99 25.96
N SER A 309 23.55 -34.04 27.30
CA SER A 309 22.62 -33.18 28.04
C SER A 309 22.94 -32.98 29.54
N ALA A 310 22.74 -31.75 30.06
CA ALA A 310 22.44 -31.37 31.46
C ALA A 310 23.52 -31.70 32.55
N PRO A 311 23.49 -31.15 33.79
CA PRO A 311 22.45 -30.33 34.45
C PRO A 311 22.95 -29.01 35.10
N ILE A 312 22.35 -28.59 36.24
CA ILE A 312 22.23 -27.22 36.79
C ILE A 312 23.09 -27.00 38.07
N SER A 313 23.55 -25.77 38.32
CA SER A 313 23.73 -25.22 39.70
C SER A 313 23.71 -23.67 39.76
N GLN A 314 23.40 -23.13 40.95
CA GLN A 314 23.58 -21.73 41.41
C GLN A 314 24.26 -21.76 42.81
N PRO A 315 24.93 -20.69 43.27
CA PRO A 315 24.31 -19.83 44.31
C PRO A 315 24.74 -18.33 44.34
N GLU A 316 23.99 -17.53 45.10
CA GLU A 316 24.33 -16.18 45.66
C GLU A 316 24.94 -16.34 47.11
N PRO A 317 25.40 -15.30 47.90
CA PRO A 317 25.05 -13.85 47.87
C PRO A 317 26.08 -12.75 48.32
N VAL A 318 25.74 -11.47 48.00
CA VAL A 318 25.69 -10.19 48.80
C VAL A 318 26.74 -9.95 49.94
N ILE A 319 27.40 -8.78 50.17
CA ILE A 319 27.02 -7.34 50.05
C ILE A 319 27.97 -6.52 49.10
N THR A 320 28.43 -5.24 49.21
CA THR A 320 28.52 -4.17 50.26
C THR A 320 28.67 -2.74 49.62
N ALA A 321 28.75 -1.65 50.40
CA ALA A 321 28.99 -0.24 49.98
C ALA A 321 30.04 0.46 50.91
N ASN A 322 30.37 1.78 50.95
CA ASN A 322 29.85 3.08 50.46
C ASN A 322 30.97 4.18 50.69
N PRO A 323 30.78 5.53 50.63
CA PRO A 323 30.21 6.45 49.61
C PRO A 323 31.16 7.63 49.20
N THR A 324 30.80 8.44 48.17
CA THR A 324 31.03 9.92 48.20
C THR A 324 30.18 10.70 47.17
N THR A 325 29.91 11.98 47.47
CA THR A 325 29.11 12.99 46.72
C THR A 325 27.58 12.83 46.71
N ASN A 326 26.88 13.95 46.92
CA ASN A 326 25.43 14.01 47.06
C ASN A 326 24.74 14.08 45.69
N THR A 327 24.09 12.99 45.30
CA THR A 327 22.94 13.01 44.41
C THR A 327 21.80 12.25 45.07
N THR A 328 20.58 12.80 45.06
CA THR A 328 19.38 12.06 45.49
C THR A 328 19.24 10.81 44.64
N ALA A 329 19.04 9.66 45.29
CA ALA A 329 19.00 8.37 44.62
C ALA A 329 17.74 8.21 43.77
N LEU A 330 17.83 8.64 42.51
CA LEU A 330 16.77 8.50 41.52
C LEU A 330 16.56 7.04 41.17
N ASN A 331 15.35 6.55 41.42
CA ASN A 331 14.87 5.22 41.05
C ASN A 331 13.95 5.34 39.83
N PHE A 332 14.08 4.42 38.88
CA PHE A 332 13.20 4.36 37.71
C PHE A 332 12.25 3.17 37.82
N ARG A 333 10.96 3.39 37.53
CA ARG A 333 9.94 2.34 37.40
C ARG A 333 9.38 2.37 35.97
N VAL A 334 9.31 1.21 35.31
CA VAL A 334 8.80 1.07 33.95
C VAL A 334 7.40 0.45 33.99
N SER A 335 6.45 1.02 33.25
CA SER A 335 5.07 0.49 33.15
C SER A 335 4.57 0.52 31.71
N SER A 336 3.87 -0.54 31.29
CA SER A 336 3.22 -0.70 29.99
C SER A 336 1.77 -1.16 30.17
N LYS A 337 0.96 -1.12 29.10
CA LYS A 337 -0.29 -1.90 29.02
C LYS A 337 0.04 -3.40 29.08
N SER A 338 -0.95 -4.22 29.42
CA SER A 338 -0.86 -5.69 29.33
C SER A 338 -0.98 -6.23 27.90
N SER A 339 -1.44 -5.42 26.95
CA SER A 339 -1.58 -5.76 25.53
C SER A 339 -1.57 -4.50 24.66
N TYR A 340 -1.14 -4.65 23.40
CA TYR A 340 -1.08 -3.60 22.39
C TYR A 340 -1.54 -4.16 21.04
N MET A 341 -2.14 -3.32 20.20
CA MET A 341 -2.42 -3.67 18.81
C MET A 341 -1.15 -3.53 17.95
N TRP A 342 -1.04 -4.28 16.86
CA TRP A 342 0.16 -4.32 15.98
C TRP A 342 0.61 -2.91 15.52
N ASN A 343 -0.33 -1.98 15.33
CA ASN A 343 -0.09 -0.61 14.88
C ASN A 343 0.00 0.44 16.02
N GLU A 344 -0.11 0.06 17.30
CA GLU A 344 0.05 1.01 18.42
C GLU A 344 1.51 1.20 18.86
N GLY A 345 2.37 0.18 18.63
CA GLY A 345 3.70 0.09 19.25
C GLY A 345 3.65 -0.21 20.75
N VAL A 346 4.66 -0.87 21.31
CA VAL A 346 4.69 -1.16 22.76
C VAL A 346 5.25 0.04 23.51
N VAL A 347 4.38 0.97 23.89
CA VAL A 347 4.75 2.21 24.60
C VAL A 347 5.01 1.93 26.09
N PHE A 348 6.27 1.98 26.51
CA PHE A 348 6.68 1.95 27.91
C PHE A 348 6.73 3.38 28.47
N THR A 349 6.08 3.59 29.62
CA THR A 349 6.27 4.81 30.41
C THR A 349 7.35 4.58 31.46
N ILE A 350 8.41 5.38 31.40
CA ILE A 350 9.48 5.47 32.40
C ILE A 350 9.09 6.53 33.43
N LYS A 351 8.97 6.15 34.69
CA LYS A 351 8.63 7.05 35.81
C LYS A 351 9.79 7.16 36.78
N MET A 352 10.10 8.38 37.19
CA MET A 352 11.24 8.71 38.05
C MET A 352 10.78 8.97 39.49
N TYR A 353 11.52 8.46 40.47
CA TYR A 353 11.20 8.53 41.90
C TYR A 353 12.43 8.92 42.72
N ASN A 354 12.23 9.65 43.81
CA ASN A 354 13.23 9.93 44.84
C ASN A 354 12.73 9.34 46.17
N GLY A 355 13.33 8.24 46.62
CA GLY A 355 12.69 7.36 47.59
C GLY A 355 11.36 6.83 47.03
N ASP A 356 10.27 7.00 47.79
CA ASP A 356 8.92 6.61 47.39
C ASP A 356 8.12 7.71 46.67
N GLN A 357 8.60 8.97 46.67
CA GLN A 357 7.91 10.08 46.02
C GLN A 357 8.27 10.15 44.52
N GLN A 358 7.26 10.33 43.66
CA GLN A 358 7.50 10.57 42.23
C GLN A 358 8.20 11.92 42.05
N TYR A 359 9.35 11.92 41.36
CA TYR A 359 10.25 13.05 41.29
C TYR A 359 9.94 13.94 40.09
N SER A 360 9.60 15.20 40.35
CA SER A 360 9.22 16.21 39.36
C SER A 360 10.27 17.31 39.14
N GLY A 361 11.51 17.11 39.59
CA GLY A 361 12.63 18.03 39.39
C GLY A 361 13.43 17.77 38.11
N SER A 362 14.46 18.60 37.89
CA SER A 362 15.47 18.40 36.84
C SER A 362 16.63 17.56 37.34
N PHE A 363 17.15 16.67 36.50
CA PHE A 363 18.35 15.87 36.77
C PHE A 363 19.45 16.15 35.75
N ASP A 364 20.71 15.98 36.14
CA ASP A 364 21.86 16.23 35.28
C ASP A 364 22.35 14.96 34.59
N GLY A 365 22.68 15.06 33.29
CA GLY A 365 23.20 13.95 32.49
C GLY A 365 22.18 13.34 31.53
N VAL A 366 22.47 12.14 31.04
CA VAL A 366 21.67 11.42 30.03
C VAL A 366 21.30 10.04 30.56
N LEU A 367 20.00 9.72 30.51
CA LEU A 367 19.46 8.38 30.75
C LEU A 367 19.40 7.65 29.41
N TYR A 368 20.14 6.56 29.25
CA TYR A 368 20.09 5.73 28.04
C TYR A 368 19.10 4.57 28.20
N ALA A 369 18.37 4.25 27.14
CA ALA A 369 17.43 3.13 27.10
C ALA A 369 17.82 2.14 25.99
N SER A 370 17.80 0.85 26.30
CA SER A 370 18.03 -0.24 25.36
C SER A 370 17.18 -1.47 25.73
N LEU A 371 17.27 -2.53 24.92
CA LEU A 371 16.59 -3.80 25.16
C LEU A 371 17.60 -4.87 25.55
N SER A 372 17.25 -5.76 26.49
CA SER A 372 18.11 -6.90 26.85
C SER A 372 18.25 -7.91 25.70
N ASN A 373 17.20 -8.03 24.88
CA ASN A 373 17.22 -8.66 23.58
C ASN A 373 16.66 -7.69 22.53
N SER A 374 17.47 -7.30 21.54
CA SER A 374 17.07 -6.43 20.43
C SER A 374 16.36 -7.17 19.28
N SER A 375 16.28 -8.50 19.31
CA SER A 375 15.54 -9.26 18.28
C SER A 375 14.01 -9.09 18.37
N VAL A 376 13.50 -8.41 19.41
CA VAL A 376 12.06 -8.17 19.59
C VAL A 376 11.58 -6.82 19.04
N GLY A 377 12.46 -6.02 18.44
CA GLY A 377 12.15 -4.69 17.91
C GLY A 377 13.17 -3.63 18.32
N ILE A 378 12.88 -2.38 17.97
CA ILE A 378 13.76 -1.21 18.17
C ILE A 378 13.03 -0.20 19.06
N LEU A 379 13.76 0.59 19.85
CA LEU A 379 13.18 1.72 20.59
C LEU A 379 13.19 2.98 19.72
N ASP A 380 12.06 3.69 19.65
CA ASP A 380 11.94 4.99 18.96
C ASP A 380 12.90 6.07 19.51
N LYS A 381 13.26 5.97 20.80
CA LYS A 381 14.19 6.87 21.48
C LYS A 381 15.06 6.11 22.49
N THR A 382 16.39 6.26 22.37
CA THR A 382 17.38 5.51 23.17
C THR A 382 18.18 6.38 24.16
N SER A 383 17.91 7.69 24.21
CA SER A 383 18.53 8.63 25.15
C SER A 383 17.54 9.69 25.61
N PHE A 384 17.58 10.06 26.89
CA PHE A 384 16.64 10.98 27.53
C PHE A 384 17.39 11.99 28.40
N ILE A 385 16.94 13.24 28.34
CA ILE A 385 17.43 14.37 29.17
C ILE A 385 16.28 14.92 30.02
N ALA A 386 16.57 15.82 30.97
CA ALA A 386 15.57 16.35 31.91
C ALA A 386 14.30 16.93 31.23
N SER A 387 14.43 17.59 30.08
CA SER A 387 13.30 18.14 29.33
C SER A 387 12.35 17.10 28.72
N ASP A 388 12.75 15.82 28.65
CA ASP A 388 11.89 14.74 28.18
C ASP A 388 10.92 14.23 29.25
N PHE A 389 11.14 14.58 30.52
CA PHE A 389 10.35 14.10 31.67
C PHE A 389 9.28 15.11 32.07
N THR A 390 8.09 14.97 31.48
CA THR A 390 6.92 15.76 31.91
C THR A 390 6.34 15.17 33.20
N ASN A 391 6.26 15.97 34.27
CA ASN A 391 5.78 15.53 35.60
C ASN A 391 6.48 14.26 36.14
N GLY A 392 7.78 14.11 35.86
CA GLY A 392 8.56 12.94 36.28
C GLY A 392 8.29 11.67 35.47
N SER A 393 7.67 11.77 34.30
CA SER A 393 7.39 10.66 33.38
C SER A 393 7.87 10.96 31.96
N ALA A 394 8.48 9.98 31.30
CA ALA A 394 8.82 9.98 29.87
C ALA A 394 8.28 8.70 29.21
N ASN A 395 8.05 8.72 27.90
CA ASN A 395 7.59 7.56 27.13
C ASN A 395 8.67 7.12 26.12
N VAL A 396 8.69 5.81 25.84
CA VAL A 396 9.51 5.18 24.79
C VAL A 396 8.72 4.04 24.15
N SER A 397 8.78 3.90 22.82
CA SER A 397 7.96 2.96 22.05
C SER A 397 8.80 1.88 21.40
N LEU A 398 8.41 0.61 21.57
CA LEU A 398 8.90 -0.49 20.74
C LEU A 398 8.26 -0.41 19.36
N ILE A 399 9.07 -0.11 18.35
CA ILE A 399 8.73 -0.17 16.93
C ILE A 399 9.23 -1.49 16.31
N ASN A 400 8.57 -1.94 15.25
CA ASN A 400 8.76 -3.23 14.59
C ASN A 400 8.77 -4.43 15.58
N PRO A 401 7.75 -4.59 16.45
CA PRO A 401 7.73 -5.61 17.50
C PRO A 401 7.75 -7.03 16.92
N SER A 402 8.82 -7.76 17.18
CA SER A 402 9.08 -9.11 16.66
C SER A 402 8.98 -10.17 17.77
N PRO A 403 8.53 -11.41 17.49
CA PRO A 403 8.27 -12.41 18.53
C PRO A 403 9.50 -12.79 19.35
N GLY A 404 9.33 -12.84 20.67
CA GLY A 404 10.39 -13.16 21.62
C GLY A 404 10.25 -12.43 22.96
N LYS A 405 11.17 -12.72 23.87
CA LYS A 405 11.23 -12.13 25.22
C LYS A 405 12.32 -11.05 25.30
N SER A 406 12.07 -10.01 26.08
CA SER A 406 13.04 -8.93 26.35
C SER A 406 12.68 -8.15 27.62
N GLN A 407 13.56 -7.22 28.01
CA GLN A 407 13.37 -6.24 29.07
C GLN A 407 13.84 -4.87 28.58
N LEU A 408 13.20 -3.79 29.05
CA LEU A 408 13.74 -2.45 28.92
C LEU A 408 14.87 -2.28 29.94
N VAL A 409 16.07 -1.95 29.46
CA VAL A 409 17.26 -1.68 30.25
C VAL A 409 17.53 -0.18 30.22
N LEU A 410 17.60 0.43 31.39
CA LEU A 410 17.90 1.86 31.55
C LEU A 410 19.29 2.02 32.18
N ASN A 411 20.14 2.90 31.65
CA ASN A 411 21.46 3.20 32.18
C ASN A 411 21.60 4.69 32.49
N TYR A 412 21.94 5.04 33.72
CA TYR A 412 22.14 6.43 34.16
C TYR A 412 23.22 6.47 35.25
N ASN A 413 24.22 7.32 35.07
CA ASN A 413 25.40 7.45 35.95
C ASN A 413 25.99 6.09 36.34
N ASP A 414 26.27 5.28 35.30
CA ASP A 414 26.79 3.90 35.31
C ASP A 414 25.96 2.86 36.08
N LYS A 415 24.74 3.20 36.51
CA LYS A 415 23.78 2.28 37.14
C LYS A 415 22.75 1.80 36.13
N LYS A 416 22.60 0.47 36.06
CA LYS A 416 21.57 -0.20 35.25
C LYS A 416 20.32 -0.51 36.06
N PHE A 417 19.17 -0.22 35.48
CA PHE A 417 17.84 -0.55 35.98
C PHE A 417 17.12 -1.40 34.91
N TYR A 418 16.27 -2.33 35.33
CA TYR A 418 15.62 -3.30 34.44
C TYR A 418 14.11 -3.29 34.65
N SER A 419 13.33 -3.40 33.57
CA SER A 419 11.90 -3.71 33.67
C SER A 419 11.66 -5.19 34.03
N ASN A 420 10.41 -5.53 34.34
CA ASN A 420 9.94 -6.91 34.21
C ASN A 420 10.18 -7.42 32.77
N GLU A 421 10.33 -8.73 32.61
CA GLU A 421 10.33 -9.35 31.27
C GLU A 421 8.96 -9.16 30.59
N PHE A 422 8.98 -8.85 29.31
CA PHE A 422 7.80 -8.86 28.43
C PHE A 422 8.02 -9.83 27.27
N GLU A 423 6.91 -10.38 26.75
CA GLU A 423 6.93 -11.33 25.64
C GLU A 423 6.06 -10.82 24.49
N ILE A 424 6.67 -10.65 23.32
CA ILE A 424 5.98 -10.41 22.06
C ILE A 424 5.62 -11.77 21.47
N SER A 425 4.35 -11.99 21.11
CA SER A 425 3.88 -13.23 20.50
C SER A 425 3.15 -12.95 19.19
N SER A 426 3.54 -13.62 18.10
CA SER A 426 2.86 -13.52 16.81
C SER A 426 1.65 -14.46 16.73
N LYS A 427 0.49 -13.93 16.39
CA LYS A 427 -0.56 -14.69 15.70
C LYS A 427 -0.29 -14.60 14.20
N GLY A 428 0.51 -15.55 13.69
CA GLY A 428 1.04 -15.52 12.33
C GLY A 428 -0.03 -15.61 11.23
N PHE A 429 0.21 -14.92 10.12
CA PHE A 429 -0.63 -14.96 8.92
C PHE A 429 -0.33 -16.21 8.08
N ASN A 430 -1.36 -16.99 7.72
CA ASN A 430 -1.23 -18.19 6.88
C ASN A 430 -2.30 -18.18 5.75
N PRO A 431 -1.92 -18.00 4.47
CA PRO A 431 -2.85 -17.64 3.40
C PRO A 431 -3.64 -18.82 2.76
N ARG A 432 -3.77 -19.98 3.41
CA ARG A 432 -4.41 -21.17 2.79
C ARG A 432 -5.47 -21.95 3.59
N GLU A 433 -5.80 -21.59 4.83
CA GLU A 433 -6.91 -22.22 5.54
C GLU A 433 -8.23 -21.45 5.40
N ARG A 434 -9.28 -22.12 4.90
CA ARG A 434 -10.66 -21.63 4.96
C ARG A 434 -11.29 -22.06 6.27
N VAL A 435 -11.50 -21.13 7.19
CA VAL A 435 -12.35 -21.32 8.37
C VAL A 435 -13.46 -20.26 8.36
N ILE A 436 -14.63 -20.62 8.91
CA ILE A 436 -15.82 -19.77 8.94
C ILE A 436 -15.64 -18.68 10.02
N PHE A 437 -15.79 -17.42 9.64
CA PHE A 437 -15.73 -16.29 10.57
C PHE A 437 -16.98 -16.19 11.43
N THR A 438 -16.81 -16.06 12.74
CA THR A 438 -17.82 -15.49 13.65
C THR A 438 -17.76 -13.97 13.60
N ASP A 439 -18.90 -13.31 13.83
CA ASP A 439 -19.04 -11.87 13.53
C ASP A 439 -18.16 -10.94 14.39
N GLU A 440 -17.73 -11.39 15.58
CA GLU A 440 -16.81 -10.62 16.46
C GLU A 440 -15.40 -10.43 15.89
N ILE A 441 -14.97 -11.23 14.90
CA ILE A 441 -13.60 -11.14 14.33
C ILE A 441 -13.55 -10.20 13.10
N ARG A 442 -14.70 -9.69 12.61
CA ARG A 442 -14.78 -8.85 11.41
C ARG A 442 -14.21 -7.43 11.55
N SER A 443 -14.13 -6.88 12.76
CA SER A 443 -13.74 -5.48 12.98
C SER A 443 -12.24 -5.23 13.03
N ASP A 444 -11.46 -6.16 13.59
CA ASP A 444 -10.16 -5.83 14.21
C ASP A 444 -8.92 -6.10 13.33
N LEU A 445 -9.11 -6.51 12.07
CA LEU A 445 -8.02 -6.93 11.16
C LEU A 445 -7.83 -6.02 9.92
N GLN A 446 -8.31 -4.76 9.98
CA GLN A 446 -8.23 -3.84 8.84
C GLN A 446 -6.94 -3.01 8.82
N GLY A 447 -5.92 -3.52 8.11
CA GLY A 447 -4.77 -2.73 7.67
C GLY A 447 -5.18 -1.72 6.58
N SER A 448 -5.76 -0.59 6.99
CA SER A 448 -6.28 0.47 6.11
C SER A 448 -7.16 -0.01 4.95
N MET A 449 -8.00 -1.02 5.20
CA MET A 449 -9.14 -1.29 4.34
C MET A 449 -10.11 -0.11 4.44
N LEU A 450 -10.43 0.52 3.31
CA LEU A 450 -11.35 1.65 3.26
C LEU A 450 -12.78 1.19 3.59
N PHE A 451 -13.09 -0.03 3.17
CA PHE A 451 -14.18 -0.89 3.58
C PHE A 451 -13.65 -2.33 3.61
N ALA A 452 -14.33 -3.27 4.27
CA ALA A 452 -13.86 -4.65 4.51
C ALA A 452 -13.63 -5.52 3.24
N ASP A 453 -13.87 -4.97 2.05
CA ASP A 453 -13.62 -5.53 0.73
C ASP A 453 -12.95 -4.53 -0.25
N ILE A 454 -12.52 -3.36 0.22
CA ILE A 454 -11.83 -2.31 -0.55
C ILE A 454 -10.45 -2.06 0.04
N ARG A 455 -9.46 -2.74 -0.55
CA ARG A 455 -8.01 -2.55 -0.35
C ARG A 455 -7.51 -1.31 -1.11
N SER A 456 -6.37 -0.76 -0.69
CA SER A 456 -5.69 0.40 -1.30
C SER A 456 -5.27 0.21 -2.77
N ASP A 457 -5.11 -1.04 -3.22
CA ASP A 457 -4.79 -1.41 -4.61
C ASP A 457 -6.05 -1.57 -5.51
N PHE A 458 -7.25 -1.34 -4.99
CA PHE A 458 -8.48 -1.45 -5.76
C PHE A 458 -8.59 -0.35 -6.82
N GLN A 459 -8.98 -0.70 -8.05
CA GLN A 459 -8.96 0.23 -9.21
C GLN A 459 -9.70 1.56 -8.96
N ASN A 460 -10.84 1.53 -8.26
CA ASN A 460 -11.64 2.72 -7.96
C ASN A 460 -11.38 3.27 -6.55
N TYR A 461 -10.30 2.88 -5.88
CA TYR A 461 -10.03 3.22 -4.48
C TYR A 461 -10.13 4.73 -4.20
N ARG A 462 -9.47 5.56 -5.02
CA ARG A 462 -9.50 7.04 -4.86
C ARG A 462 -10.91 7.62 -4.96
N ALA A 463 -11.71 7.16 -5.93
CA ALA A 463 -13.09 7.60 -6.09
C ALA A 463 -13.95 7.20 -4.88
N ILE A 464 -13.76 5.97 -4.39
CA ILE A 464 -14.49 5.47 -3.21
C ILE A 464 -14.02 6.20 -1.93
N GLU A 465 -12.73 6.52 -1.80
CA GLU A 465 -12.15 7.22 -0.64
C GLU A 465 -12.60 8.68 -0.58
N TYR A 466 -12.46 9.42 -1.69
CA TYR A 466 -12.92 10.79 -1.84
C TYR A 466 -14.42 10.92 -1.50
N LEU A 467 -15.26 10.02 -2.02
CA LEU A 467 -16.71 10.05 -1.77
C LEU A 467 -17.10 9.55 -0.38
N LYS A 468 -16.32 8.66 0.25
CA LYS A 468 -16.49 8.28 1.67
C LYS A 468 -16.14 9.46 2.58
N ASN A 469 -15.04 10.16 2.29
CA ASN A 469 -14.55 11.29 3.08
C ASN A 469 -15.44 12.54 2.96
N LYS A 470 -16.19 12.68 1.86
CA LYS A 470 -17.30 13.64 1.71
C LYS A 470 -18.67 13.08 2.18
N GLU A 471 -18.68 11.91 2.83
CA GLU A 471 -19.87 11.17 3.30
C GLU A 471 -20.95 10.86 2.23
N ILE A 472 -20.64 11.00 0.94
CA ILE A 472 -21.59 10.82 -0.16
C ILE A 472 -22.00 9.35 -0.25
N ILE A 473 -21.02 8.44 -0.14
CA ILE A 473 -21.23 7.00 -0.11
C ILE A 473 -20.90 6.41 1.25
N SER A 474 -21.54 5.29 1.57
CA SER A 474 -21.28 4.51 2.78
C SER A 474 -21.24 3.02 2.46
N GLY A 475 -20.54 2.27 3.33
CA GLY A 475 -20.59 0.81 3.35
C GLY A 475 -21.91 0.29 3.91
N TYR A 476 -22.01 -1.03 4.00
CA TYR A 476 -23.08 -1.77 4.66
C TYR A 476 -22.73 -2.04 6.13
N ALA A 477 -23.71 -2.49 6.91
CA ALA A 477 -23.52 -2.83 8.33
C ALA A 477 -22.52 -3.99 8.58
N ASP A 478 -22.19 -4.78 7.55
CA ASP A 478 -21.15 -5.82 7.58
C ASP A 478 -19.73 -5.28 7.30
N GLY A 479 -19.58 -3.94 7.20
CA GLY A 479 -18.31 -3.25 6.97
C GLY A 479 -17.86 -3.16 5.50
N THR A 480 -18.54 -3.84 4.57
CA THR A 480 -18.15 -3.88 3.15
C THR A 480 -18.75 -2.73 2.32
N PHE A 481 -18.15 -2.46 1.16
CA PHE A 481 -18.70 -1.58 0.13
C PHE A 481 -19.51 -2.35 -0.92
N LYS A 482 -19.13 -3.58 -1.25
CA LYS A 482 -19.68 -4.43 -2.33
C LYS A 482 -19.51 -3.78 -3.71
N PRO A 483 -18.27 -3.58 -4.19
CA PRO A 483 -17.96 -2.80 -5.40
C PRO A 483 -18.63 -3.34 -6.67
N GLU A 484 -18.71 -4.67 -6.79
CA GLU A 484 -19.32 -5.36 -7.94
C GLU A 484 -20.85 -5.46 -7.86
N GLN A 485 -21.46 -5.07 -6.74
CA GLN A 485 -22.92 -5.14 -6.59
C GLN A 485 -23.59 -4.04 -7.42
N VAL A 486 -24.61 -4.41 -8.19
CA VAL A 486 -25.48 -3.45 -8.89
C VAL A 486 -26.26 -2.58 -7.90
N VAL A 487 -26.46 -1.31 -8.26
CA VAL A 487 -27.08 -0.29 -7.41
C VAL A 487 -28.55 -0.10 -7.78
N SER A 488 -29.43 0.00 -6.78
CA SER A 488 -30.84 0.31 -7.00
C SER A 488 -31.08 1.78 -7.36
N ARG A 489 -32.15 2.10 -8.07
CA ARG A 489 -32.53 3.48 -8.43
C ARG A 489 -32.69 4.40 -7.20
N ALA A 490 -33.16 3.85 -6.08
CA ALA A 490 -33.24 4.56 -4.80
C ALA A 490 -31.86 4.90 -4.20
N GLU A 491 -30.93 3.93 -4.16
CA GLU A 491 -29.55 4.18 -3.70
C GLU A 491 -28.80 5.15 -4.61
N ALA A 492 -28.98 5.02 -5.92
CA ALA A 492 -28.39 5.91 -6.91
C ALA A 492 -28.80 7.37 -6.68
N LEU A 493 -30.10 7.64 -6.48
CA LEU A 493 -30.57 8.99 -6.13
C LEU A 493 -29.99 9.51 -4.81
N LYS A 494 -29.81 8.67 -3.79
CA LYS A 494 -29.17 9.07 -2.53
C LYS A 494 -27.73 9.56 -2.76
N PHE A 495 -26.93 8.79 -3.50
CA PHE A 495 -25.54 9.18 -3.80
C PHE A 495 -25.48 10.43 -4.68
N ILE A 496 -26.32 10.49 -5.72
CA ILE A 496 -26.42 11.62 -6.64
C ILE A 496 -26.78 12.91 -5.90
N LEU A 497 -27.84 12.91 -5.08
CA LEU A 497 -28.28 14.11 -4.35
C LEU A 497 -27.27 14.56 -3.28
N LYS A 498 -26.63 13.63 -2.55
CA LYS A 498 -25.51 14.00 -1.65
C LYS A 498 -24.33 14.59 -2.41
N SER A 499 -23.99 14.06 -3.59
CA SER A 499 -22.88 14.59 -4.41
C SER A 499 -23.16 15.95 -5.06
N ALA A 500 -24.44 16.33 -5.18
CA ALA A 500 -24.87 17.63 -5.66
C ALA A 500 -25.14 18.66 -4.54
N ASP A 501 -24.92 18.29 -3.27
CA ASP A 501 -25.28 19.06 -2.06
C ASP A 501 -26.75 19.54 -2.05
N ALA A 502 -27.65 18.68 -2.57
CA ALA A 502 -29.04 19.03 -2.82
C ALA A 502 -29.84 19.18 -1.51
N GLN A 503 -30.57 20.28 -1.40
CA GLN A 503 -31.38 20.59 -0.21
C GLN A 503 -32.64 19.72 -0.18
N MET A 504 -32.67 18.79 0.76
CA MET A 504 -33.72 17.78 0.91
C MET A 504 -35.09 18.42 1.21
N LYS A 505 -36.10 18.10 0.39
CA LYS A 505 -37.45 18.65 0.51
C LYS A 505 -38.35 17.80 1.41
N ASN A 506 -39.30 18.45 2.09
CA ASN A 506 -40.27 17.80 2.95
C ASN A 506 -41.26 16.91 2.18
N VAL A 507 -41.80 15.90 2.86
CA VAL A 507 -42.76 14.93 2.32
C VAL A 507 -44.18 15.52 2.33
N GLU A 508 -44.42 16.54 1.50
CA GLU A 508 -45.71 17.25 1.42
C GLU A 508 -46.69 16.59 0.44
N SER A 509 -46.19 15.94 -0.61
CA SER A 509 -46.97 15.08 -1.50
C SER A 509 -46.09 14.00 -2.13
N ILE A 510 -46.70 12.87 -2.53
CA ILE A 510 -46.00 11.75 -3.17
C ILE A 510 -46.71 11.39 -4.47
N SER A 511 -45.99 11.52 -5.59
CA SER A 511 -46.53 11.36 -6.94
C SER A 511 -46.33 9.97 -7.54
N PHE A 512 -45.83 8.99 -6.76
CA PHE A 512 -45.52 7.64 -7.22
C PHE A 512 -46.20 6.58 -6.36
N ALA A 513 -46.89 5.63 -6.99
CA ALA A 513 -47.73 4.63 -6.29
C ALA A 513 -46.96 3.59 -5.48
N ASP A 514 -45.64 3.49 -5.70
CA ASP A 514 -44.71 2.54 -5.08
C ASP A 514 -43.71 3.22 -4.11
N VAL A 515 -44.00 4.46 -3.69
CA VAL A 515 -43.24 5.22 -2.69
C VAL A 515 -44.17 5.60 -1.55
N ARG A 516 -43.73 5.41 -0.30
CA ARG A 516 -44.51 5.70 0.92
C ARG A 516 -43.79 6.75 1.78
N PRO A 517 -44.51 7.53 2.60
CA PRO A 517 -43.89 8.62 3.38
C PRO A 517 -42.74 8.19 4.29
N ASN A 518 -42.81 6.95 4.79
CA ASN A 518 -41.85 6.39 5.75
C ASN A 518 -40.76 5.52 5.10
N ASP A 519 -40.74 5.40 3.76
CA ASP A 519 -39.65 4.69 3.07
C ASP A 519 -38.37 5.51 3.16
N TRP A 520 -37.24 4.89 3.51
CA TRP A 520 -35.95 5.60 3.68
C TRP A 520 -35.51 6.39 2.45
N PHE A 521 -35.98 5.98 1.26
CA PHE A 521 -35.68 6.63 -0.02
C PHE A 521 -36.64 7.77 -0.39
N ALA A 522 -37.79 7.89 0.27
CA ALA A 522 -38.84 8.82 -0.14
C ALA A 522 -38.38 10.30 -0.21
N PRO A 523 -37.62 10.85 0.77
CA PRO A 523 -37.11 12.21 0.67
C PRO A 523 -36.22 12.44 -0.56
N TYR A 524 -35.41 11.45 -0.97
CA TYR A 524 -34.56 11.54 -2.16
C TYR A 524 -35.39 11.50 -3.44
N VAL A 525 -36.39 10.61 -3.52
CA VAL A 525 -37.28 10.50 -4.69
C VAL A 525 -38.14 11.77 -4.86
N ILE A 526 -38.66 12.32 -3.77
CA ILE A 526 -39.47 13.55 -3.77
C ILE A 526 -38.63 14.76 -4.14
N THR A 527 -37.43 14.91 -3.56
CA THR A 527 -36.48 15.98 -3.93
C THR A 527 -36.11 15.88 -5.41
N ALA A 528 -35.78 14.70 -5.91
CA ALA A 528 -35.44 14.47 -7.31
C ALA A 528 -36.62 14.76 -8.28
N ALA A 529 -37.85 14.41 -7.91
CA ALA A 529 -39.04 14.73 -8.71
C ALA A 529 -39.33 16.24 -8.72
N ALA A 530 -39.28 16.88 -7.55
CA ALA A 530 -39.47 18.32 -7.38
C ALA A 530 -38.30 19.17 -7.90
N GLU A 531 -37.25 18.56 -8.45
CA GLU A 531 -36.18 19.20 -9.22
C GLU A 531 -36.13 18.75 -10.69
N ASN A 532 -37.14 17.99 -11.16
CA ASN A 532 -37.24 17.44 -12.51
C ASN A 532 -36.09 16.48 -12.91
N ILE A 533 -35.32 15.98 -11.94
CA ILE A 533 -34.26 14.99 -12.14
C ILE A 533 -34.86 13.63 -12.53
N VAL A 534 -36.04 13.30 -11.96
CA VAL A 534 -36.81 12.09 -12.30
C VAL A 534 -38.28 12.41 -12.56
N LYS A 535 -38.96 11.59 -13.38
CA LYS A 535 -40.39 11.70 -13.70
C LYS A 535 -41.21 10.42 -13.45
N GLY A 536 -40.57 9.36 -12.95
CA GLY A 536 -41.18 8.02 -12.86
C GLY A 536 -41.39 7.36 -14.22
N TYR A 537 -42.18 6.29 -14.24
CA TYR A 537 -42.60 5.54 -15.41
C TYR A 537 -44.07 5.83 -15.77
N PRO A 538 -44.53 5.52 -17.00
CA PRO A 538 -45.92 5.77 -17.43
C PRO A 538 -47.01 5.06 -16.64
N ASP A 539 -46.66 4.05 -15.84
CA ASP A 539 -47.54 3.32 -14.92
C ASP A 539 -47.71 4.02 -13.54
N GLY A 540 -47.14 5.22 -13.37
CA GLY A 540 -47.23 5.99 -12.12
C GLY A 540 -46.28 5.53 -11.01
N THR A 541 -45.26 4.74 -11.34
CA THR A 541 -44.27 4.23 -10.36
C THR A 541 -42.89 4.85 -10.54
N PHE A 542 -42.05 4.80 -9.50
CA PHE A 542 -40.62 5.17 -9.56
C PHE A 542 -39.69 3.95 -9.74
N LYS A 543 -40.13 2.77 -9.29
CA LYS A 543 -39.40 1.50 -9.23
C LYS A 543 -38.11 1.60 -8.40
N PRO A 544 -38.19 1.97 -7.11
CA PRO A 544 -37.03 2.29 -6.28
C PRO A 544 -36.03 1.14 -6.15
N GLY A 545 -36.54 -0.10 -6.05
CA GLY A 545 -35.74 -1.33 -5.93
C GLY A 545 -35.23 -1.91 -7.25
N SER A 546 -35.60 -1.36 -8.41
CA SER A 546 -35.03 -1.80 -9.69
C SER A 546 -33.59 -1.29 -9.82
N VAL A 547 -32.73 -2.08 -10.47
CA VAL A 547 -31.34 -1.71 -10.78
C VAL A 547 -31.33 -0.46 -11.66
N VAL A 548 -30.49 0.53 -11.33
CA VAL A 548 -30.27 1.68 -12.20
C VAL A 548 -29.38 1.29 -13.37
N ASN A 549 -29.76 1.65 -14.59
CA ASN A 549 -28.91 1.44 -15.75
C ASN A 549 -27.97 2.64 -16.00
N LYS A 550 -26.95 2.44 -16.84
CA LYS A 550 -25.89 3.41 -17.16
C LYS A 550 -26.44 4.76 -17.67
N THR A 551 -27.50 4.75 -18.48
CA THR A 551 -28.07 5.96 -19.07
C THR A 551 -29.01 6.72 -18.13
N GLU A 552 -29.84 6.01 -17.36
CA GLU A 552 -30.64 6.57 -16.28
C GLU A 552 -29.76 7.24 -15.22
N PHE A 553 -28.72 6.52 -14.76
CA PHE A 553 -27.78 7.03 -13.77
C PHE A 553 -27.10 8.32 -14.22
N LEU A 554 -26.52 8.31 -15.42
CA LEU A 554 -25.79 9.44 -15.98
C LEU A 554 -26.68 10.68 -16.16
N LYS A 555 -27.91 10.49 -16.64
CA LYS A 555 -28.90 11.58 -16.75
C LYS A 555 -29.25 12.17 -15.37
N MET A 556 -29.53 11.32 -14.38
CA MET A 556 -29.89 11.79 -13.04
C MET A 556 -28.72 12.56 -12.39
N LEU A 557 -27.48 12.08 -12.53
CA LEU A 557 -26.29 12.74 -12.00
C LEU A 557 -26.07 14.13 -12.60
N LEU A 558 -26.08 14.24 -13.93
CA LEU A 558 -25.81 15.51 -14.62
C LEU A 558 -26.93 16.55 -14.37
N LEU A 559 -28.19 16.12 -14.31
CA LEU A 559 -29.32 16.99 -13.93
C LEU A 559 -29.31 17.42 -12.46
N ALA A 560 -28.85 16.55 -11.54
CA ALA A 560 -28.70 16.92 -10.13
C ALA A 560 -27.59 17.97 -9.96
N MET A 561 -26.42 17.73 -10.56
CA MET A 561 -25.27 18.63 -10.50
C MET A 561 -25.40 19.92 -11.33
N LYS A 562 -26.55 20.16 -11.98
CA LYS A 562 -26.85 21.32 -12.82
C LYS A 562 -25.84 21.52 -13.95
N VAL A 563 -25.40 20.41 -14.54
CA VAL A 563 -24.48 20.42 -15.69
C VAL A 563 -25.28 20.76 -16.94
N ASP A 564 -24.82 21.76 -17.69
CA ASP A 564 -25.39 22.08 -19.00
C ASP A 564 -24.96 21.01 -20.02
N VAL A 565 -25.92 20.43 -20.71
CA VAL A 565 -25.75 19.30 -21.63
C VAL A 565 -26.44 19.67 -22.94
N ASN A 566 -25.63 19.93 -23.97
CA ASN A 566 -26.12 20.27 -25.31
C ASN A 566 -27.09 19.17 -25.81
N PRO A 567 -28.37 19.50 -26.08
CA PRO A 567 -29.36 18.51 -26.51
C PRO A 567 -29.16 18.03 -27.96
N LEU A 568 -28.30 18.68 -28.74
CA LEU A 568 -28.05 18.34 -30.15
C LEU A 568 -26.86 17.36 -30.27
N VAL A 569 -27.17 16.14 -30.74
CA VAL A 569 -26.17 15.09 -31.03
C VAL A 569 -26.07 14.91 -32.54
N ALA A 570 -24.97 15.36 -33.14
CA ALA A 570 -24.80 15.39 -34.59
C ALA A 570 -24.40 14.02 -35.22
N ALA A 571 -23.84 13.11 -34.42
CA ALA A 571 -23.40 11.78 -34.86
C ALA A 571 -23.50 10.77 -33.70
N ALA A 572 -23.56 9.48 -34.00
CA ALA A 572 -23.69 8.43 -32.99
C ALA A 572 -22.48 8.44 -32.02
N PRO A 573 -22.67 8.62 -30.69
CA PRO A 573 -21.56 8.63 -29.75
C PRO A 573 -20.82 7.28 -29.69
N TYR A 574 -21.55 6.18 -29.83
CA TYR A 574 -21.07 4.80 -29.85
C TYR A 574 -21.92 3.95 -30.81
N ASN A 575 -21.46 2.76 -31.21
CA ASN A 575 -22.13 1.92 -32.22
C ASN A 575 -23.53 1.44 -31.80
N ASP A 576 -23.82 1.46 -30.50
CA ASP A 576 -25.06 1.03 -29.84
C ASP A 576 -25.87 2.22 -29.26
N VAL A 577 -25.54 3.46 -29.63
CA VAL A 577 -26.21 4.69 -29.17
C VAL A 577 -26.60 5.55 -30.36
N LEU A 578 -27.86 5.47 -30.78
CA LEU A 578 -28.39 6.29 -31.87
C LEU A 578 -28.54 7.76 -31.41
N PRO A 579 -28.28 8.77 -32.26
CA PRO A 579 -28.44 10.19 -31.90
C PRO A 579 -29.85 10.59 -31.45
N SER A 580 -30.86 9.83 -31.85
CA SER A 580 -32.28 10.03 -31.51
C SER A 580 -32.68 9.50 -30.12
N GLU A 581 -31.81 8.77 -29.43
CA GLU A 581 -32.11 8.23 -28.10
C GLU A 581 -32.22 9.35 -27.05
N TRP A 582 -33.18 9.24 -26.12
CA TRP A 582 -33.40 10.26 -25.08
C TRP A 582 -32.18 10.47 -24.16
N TYR A 583 -31.25 9.51 -24.14
CA TYR A 583 -30.01 9.54 -23.38
C TYR A 583 -28.78 9.98 -24.19
N ALA A 584 -28.86 10.06 -25.53
CA ALA A 584 -27.71 10.35 -26.38
C ALA A 584 -26.96 11.65 -26.02
N PRO A 585 -27.63 12.78 -25.66
CA PRO A 585 -26.94 14.00 -25.21
C PRO A 585 -26.03 13.78 -24.01
N TYR A 586 -26.51 13.06 -22.99
CA TYR A 586 -25.76 12.76 -21.78
C TYR A 586 -24.60 11.81 -22.05
N VAL A 587 -24.80 10.80 -22.91
CA VAL A 587 -23.74 9.85 -23.31
C VAL A 587 -22.66 10.56 -24.14
N ASN A 588 -23.04 11.48 -25.04
CA ASN A 588 -22.08 12.30 -25.77
C ASN A 588 -21.26 13.17 -24.81
N PHE A 589 -21.91 13.86 -23.87
CA PHE A 589 -21.22 14.62 -22.84
C PHE A 589 -20.24 13.76 -22.02
N ALA A 590 -20.64 12.55 -21.60
CA ALA A 590 -19.75 11.66 -20.86
C ALA A 590 -18.53 11.17 -21.67
N LYS A 591 -18.70 10.94 -22.97
CA LYS A 591 -17.61 10.61 -23.90
C LYS A 591 -16.64 11.79 -24.04
N ASP A 592 -17.17 12.97 -24.32
CA ASP A 592 -16.39 14.19 -24.50
C ASP A 592 -15.63 14.56 -23.22
N LYS A 593 -16.26 14.39 -22.05
CA LYS A 593 -15.69 14.71 -20.73
C LYS A 593 -14.91 13.57 -20.05
N ASN A 594 -14.80 12.40 -20.69
CA ASN A 594 -14.10 11.19 -20.18
C ASN A 594 -14.63 10.66 -18.83
N LEU A 595 -15.95 10.77 -18.63
CA LEU A 595 -16.61 10.41 -17.36
C LEU A 595 -16.83 8.90 -17.20
N ILE A 596 -16.90 8.15 -18.30
CA ILE A 596 -17.13 6.69 -18.30
C ILE A 596 -16.06 6.04 -19.17
N ALA A 597 -15.33 5.08 -18.62
CA ALA A 597 -14.42 4.23 -19.39
C ALA A 597 -15.21 3.25 -20.27
N VAL A 598 -14.84 3.15 -21.54
CA VAL A 598 -15.48 2.27 -22.53
C VAL A 598 -14.43 1.46 -23.27
N ILE A 599 -14.67 0.16 -23.44
CA ILE A 599 -13.77 -0.76 -24.13
C ILE A 599 -14.34 -1.01 -25.54
N GLY A 600 -13.55 -0.69 -26.57
CA GLY A 600 -14.01 -0.77 -27.97
C GLY A 600 -15.02 0.32 -28.32
N SER A 601 -16.07 -0.03 -29.05
CA SER A 601 -17.03 0.92 -29.64
C SER A 601 -18.49 0.78 -29.16
N GLN A 602 -18.72 0.00 -28.09
CA GLN A 602 -20.06 -0.21 -27.50
C GLN A 602 -20.13 0.39 -26.09
N PHE A 603 -21.18 1.16 -25.81
CA PHE A 603 -21.39 1.86 -24.53
C PHE A 603 -22.10 0.99 -23.48
N GLY A 604 -23.00 0.10 -23.89
CA GLY A 604 -23.89 -0.65 -22.99
C GLY A 604 -24.92 0.25 -22.29
N PRO A 605 -25.81 0.96 -23.02
CA PRO A 605 -26.71 1.97 -22.44
C PRO A 605 -27.69 1.44 -21.39
N ASN A 606 -28.06 0.15 -21.50
CA ASN A 606 -28.98 -0.55 -20.61
C ASN A 606 -28.26 -1.41 -19.53
N GLU A 607 -26.93 -1.37 -19.47
CA GLU A 607 -26.17 -2.13 -18.46
C GLU A 607 -26.44 -1.58 -17.05
N GLY A 608 -26.63 -2.47 -16.07
CA GLY A 608 -26.85 -2.11 -14.68
C GLY A 608 -25.56 -1.61 -14.00
N MET A 609 -25.60 -0.41 -13.43
CA MET A 609 -24.42 0.21 -12.81
C MET A 609 -24.00 -0.51 -11.53
N LYS A 610 -22.72 -0.90 -11.42
CA LYS A 610 -22.14 -1.43 -10.18
C LYS A 610 -21.73 -0.30 -9.25
N ARG A 611 -21.64 -0.57 -7.95
CA ARG A 611 -21.38 0.45 -6.92
C ARG A 611 -20.03 1.14 -7.08
N LYS A 612 -19.00 0.44 -7.58
CA LYS A 612 -17.70 1.03 -7.92
C LYS A 612 -17.80 2.00 -9.10
N ASP A 613 -18.58 1.65 -10.12
CA ASP A 613 -18.73 2.46 -11.34
C ASP A 613 -19.57 3.72 -11.05
N VAL A 614 -20.57 3.60 -10.16
CA VAL A 614 -21.30 4.74 -9.59
C VAL A 614 -20.35 5.70 -8.86
N ALA A 615 -19.46 5.18 -8.02
CA ALA A 615 -18.48 6.01 -7.31
C ALA A 615 -17.51 6.70 -8.28
N GLU A 616 -16.96 5.96 -9.24
CA GLU A 616 -16.04 6.46 -10.27
C GLU A 616 -16.64 7.63 -11.07
N VAL A 617 -17.87 7.48 -11.57
CA VAL A 617 -18.52 8.50 -12.41
C VAL A 617 -18.89 9.75 -11.59
N ILE A 618 -19.36 9.60 -10.35
CA ILE A 618 -19.62 10.76 -9.47
C ILE A 618 -18.32 11.51 -9.19
N TYR A 619 -17.27 10.80 -8.78
CA TYR A 619 -15.94 11.37 -8.52
C TYR A 619 -15.43 12.18 -9.71
N ARG A 620 -15.48 11.63 -10.93
CA ARG A 620 -15.03 12.32 -12.15
C ARG A 620 -15.80 13.62 -12.40
N VAL A 621 -17.14 13.65 -12.24
CA VAL A 621 -17.91 14.90 -12.42
C VAL A 621 -17.60 15.91 -11.32
N MET A 622 -17.43 15.47 -10.07
CA MET A 622 -17.05 16.37 -8.97
C MET A 622 -15.66 16.99 -9.20
N VAL A 623 -14.66 16.19 -9.60
CA VAL A 623 -13.32 16.69 -9.93
C VAL A 623 -13.35 17.72 -11.06
N LEU A 624 -14.16 17.54 -12.11
CA LEU A 624 -14.31 18.55 -13.16
C LEU A 624 -14.97 19.84 -12.65
N LYS A 625 -15.95 19.76 -11.75
CA LYS A 625 -16.57 20.94 -11.14
C LYS A 625 -15.66 21.67 -10.15
N GLU A 626 -14.79 20.96 -9.44
CA GLU A 626 -13.83 21.53 -8.48
C GLU A 626 -12.59 22.13 -9.16
N THR A 627 -12.10 21.51 -10.24
CA THR A 627 -10.89 21.96 -10.97
C THR A 627 -11.20 22.93 -12.11
N GLY A 628 -12.42 22.93 -12.65
CA GLY A 628 -12.77 23.66 -13.87
C GLY A 628 -12.13 23.07 -15.15
N ALA A 629 -11.56 21.86 -15.08
CA ALA A 629 -10.91 21.22 -16.23
C ALA A 629 -11.91 20.85 -17.34
N ASP A 630 -11.49 20.96 -18.60
CA ASP A 630 -12.38 20.67 -19.73
C ASP A 630 -12.69 19.18 -19.89
N ARG A 631 -11.79 18.27 -19.50
CA ARG A 631 -11.95 16.82 -19.66
C ARG A 631 -11.27 16.08 -18.51
N TYR A 632 -11.84 14.99 -18.03
CA TYR A 632 -11.22 14.23 -16.94
C TYR A 632 -10.00 13.46 -17.44
N THR A 633 -8.88 13.59 -16.73
CA THR A 633 -7.66 12.81 -16.91
C THR A 633 -7.12 12.40 -15.55
N ASP A 634 -6.62 11.17 -15.43
CA ASP A 634 -6.07 10.67 -14.18
C ASP A 634 -4.84 11.49 -13.77
N GLY A 635 -4.87 12.05 -12.55
CA GLY A 635 -3.89 13.04 -12.07
C GLY A 635 -4.39 14.48 -11.94
N LEU A 636 -5.67 14.76 -12.23
CA LEU A 636 -6.32 16.05 -11.90
C LEU A 636 -6.71 16.20 -10.41
N ALA A 637 -6.62 15.12 -9.62
CA ALA A 637 -6.99 15.02 -8.21
C ALA A 637 -6.17 13.91 -7.51
#